data_AF-A0A2V3A0P4-F1
#
_entry.id   AF-A0A2V3A0P4-F1
#
_cell.length_a   1.000
_cell.length_b   1.000
_cell.length_c   1.000
_cell.angle_alpha   90.00
_cell.angle_beta   90.00
_cell.angle_gamma   90.00
#
_symmetry.space_group_name_H-M   'P 1'
#
loop_
_entity.id
_entity.type
_entity.pdbx_description
1 polymer ?
#
loop_
_entity_poly.entity_id
_entity_poly.type
_entity_poly.pdbx_seq_one_letter_code
_entity_poly.pdbx_strand_id
1 'polypeptide(L)' 'MILKERKIPLLIRKLEALLRRLPPLHPKIPLINEDLNKRIAGYKGEASIDFHLDFLDIKGLFIFHNLSM' A
#
# COMPACT_ATOMS: atom_id res chain seq x y z
N MET A 1 8.69 17.56 7.17
CA MET A 1 7.65 16.72 6.54
C MET A 1 7.55 15.44 7.37
N ILE A 2 6.41 15.17 7.99
CA ILE A 2 6.25 13.96 8.81
C ILE A 2 6.10 12.80 7.82
N LEU A 3 7.23 12.14 7.49
CA LEU A 3 7.23 10.85 6.79
C LEU A 3 6.50 9.83 7.68
N LYS A 4 5.17 9.79 7.59
CA LYS A 4 4.43 8.62 8.03
C LYS A 4 4.70 7.57 6.98
N GLU A 5 5.75 6.78 7.21
CA GLU A 5 5.98 5.53 6.48
C GLU A 5 4.63 4.84 6.34
N ARG A 6 4.11 4.74 5.11
CA ARG A 6 2.85 4.05 4.86
C ARG A 6 3.05 2.61 5.33
N LYS A 7 2.60 2.33 6.54
CA LYS A 7 2.65 0.99 7.11
C LYS A 7 1.64 0.18 6.34
N ILE A 8 2.07 -1.00 5.88
CA ILE A 8 1.20 -2.00 5.27
C ILE A 8 -0.07 -2.09 6.13
N PRO A 9 -1.27 -1.95 5.53
CA PRO A 9 -2.52 -1.98 6.26
C PRO A 9 -2.57 -3.20 7.19
N LEU A 10 -2.97 -2.97 8.45
CA LEU A 10 -3.08 -4.04 9.46
C LEU A 10 -3.90 -5.23 8.96
N LEU A 11 -4.85 -4.97 8.06
CA LEU A 11 -5.70 -5.99 7.47
C LEU A 11 -4.92 -6.96 6.55
N ILE A 12 -3.97 -6.48 5.75
CA ILE A 12 -3.09 -7.32 4.93
C ILE A 12 -2.29 -8.24 5.85
N ARG A 13 -1.71 -7.68 6.92
CA ARG A 13 -0.97 -8.47 7.93
C ARG A 13 -1.84 -9.49 8.66
N LYS A 14 -3.11 -9.17 8.93
CA LYS A 14 -4.07 -10.11 9.51
C LYS A 14 -4.38 -11.27 8.56
N LEU A 15 -4.55 -10.99 7.26
CA LEU A 15 -4.80 -12.02 6.24
C LEU A 15 -3.58 -12.93 6.04
N GLU A 16 -2.37 -12.37 6.01
CA GLU A 16 -1.13 -13.17 5.96
C GLU A 16 -0.96 -14.06 7.21
N ALA A 17 -1.22 -13.50 8.39
CA ALA A 17 -1.17 -14.26 9.64
C ALA A 17 -2.25 -15.36 9.70
N LEU A 18 -3.44 -15.10 9.13
CA LEU A 18 -4.52 -16.06 9.01
C LEU A 18 -4.13 -17.21 8.07
N LEU A 19 -3.56 -16.91 6.89
CA LEU A 19 -3.06 -17.91 5.96
C LEU A 19 -1.96 -18.78 6.58
N ARG A 20 -1.03 -18.16 7.33
CA ARG A 20 0.04 -18.89 8.02
C ARG A 20 -0.47 -19.86 9.11
N ARG A 21 -1.63 -19.57 9.69
CA ARG A 21 -2.24 -20.38 10.76
C ARG A 21 -3.25 -21.40 10.25
N LEU A 22 -3.72 -21.26 9.01
CA LEU A 22 -4.69 -22.19 8.43
C LEU A 22 -4.00 -23.49 7.99
N PRO A 23 -4.68 -24.65 8.13
CA PRO A 23 -4.21 -25.90 7.54
C PRO A 23 -4.10 -25.75 6.01
N PRO A 24 -3.10 -26.37 5.35
CA PRO A 24 -2.87 -26.21 3.90
C PRO A 24 -4.00 -26.73 3.02
N LEU A 25 -4.88 -27.59 3.55
CA LEU A 25 -6.05 -28.14 2.86
C LEU A 25 -7.36 -27.49 3.31
N HIS A 26 -7.32 -26.21 3.70
CA HIS A 26 -8.54 -25.52 4.09
C HIS A 26 -9.23 -24.89 2.86
N PRO A 27 -10.52 -25.19 2.61
CA PRO A 27 -11.22 -24.78 1.37
C PRO A 27 -11.35 -23.26 1.21
N LYS A 28 -11.17 -22.48 2.28
CA LYS A 28 -11.20 -21.01 2.24
C LYS A 28 -9.86 -20.35 1.91
N ILE A 29 -8.76 -21.10 1.81
CA ILE A 29 -7.44 -20.56 1.39
C ILE A 29 -7.52 -19.80 0.07
N PRO A 30 -8.10 -20.35 -1.02
CA PRO A 30 -8.18 -19.62 -2.29
C PRO A 30 -8.95 -18.30 -2.14
N LEU A 31 -10.04 -18.27 -1.36
CA LEU A 31 -10.81 -17.06 -1.10
C LEU A 31 -9.98 -16.00 -0.35
N ILE A 32 -9.23 -16.42 0.68
CA ILE A 32 -8.39 -15.53 1.48
C ILE A 32 -7.22 -15.01 0.64
N ASN A 33 -6.62 -15.84 -0.21
CA ASN A 33 -5.56 -15.44 -1.14
C ASN A 33 -6.08 -14.45 -2.18
N GLU A 34 -7.29 -14.63 -2.71
CA GLU A 34 -7.88 -13.68 -3.66
C GLU A 34 -8.12 -12.32 -3.01
N ASP A 35 -8.66 -12.29 -1.80
CA ASP A 35 -8.87 -11.04 -1.03
C ASP A 35 -7.54 -10.35 -0.68
N LEU A 36 -6.52 -11.13 -0.29
CA LEU A 36 -5.17 -10.63 -0.04
C LEU A 36 -4.56 -10.01 -1.30
N ASN A 37 -4.64 -10.71 -2.44
CA ASN A 37 -4.10 -10.22 -3.72
C ASN A 37 -4.79 -8.95 -4.19
N LYS A 38 -6.12 -8.86 -4.10
CA LYS A 38 -6.88 -7.64 -4.42
C LYS A 38 -6.41 -6.45 -3.59
N ARG A 39 -6.21 -6.66 -2.28
CA ARG A 39 -5.75 -5.61 -1.36
C ARG A 39 -4.30 -5.22 -1.59
N ILE A 40 -3.41 -6.18 -1.87
CA ILE A 40 -2.01 -5.89 -2.20
C ILE A 40 -1.93 -5.12 -3.51
N ALA A 41 -2.75 -5.47 -4.52
CA ALA A 41 -2.81 -4.74 -5.79
C ALA A 41 -3.27 -3.28 -5.57
N GLY A 42 -4.33 -3.07 -4.78
CA GLY A 42 -4.80 -1.73 -4.41
C GLY A 42 -3.74 -0.94 -3.64
N TYR A 43 -3.15 -1.54 -2.61
CA TYR A 43 -2.07 -0.94 -1.83
C TYR A 43 -0.85 -0.59 -2.69
N LYS A 44 -0.46 -1.46 -3.63
CA LYS A 44 0.64 -1.19 -4.56
C LYS A 44 0.29 -0.07 -5.54
N GLY A 45 -0.94 0.00 -6.04
CA GLY A 45 -1.38 1.11 -6.89
C GLY A 45 -1.33 2.45 -6.15
N GLU A 46 -1.86 2.49 -4.93
CA GLU A 46 -1.84 3.67 -4.06
C GLU A 46 -0.41 4.04 -3.62
N ALA A 47 0.43 3.04 -3.31
CA ALA A 47 1.83 3.24 -2.94
C ALA A 47 2.69 3.65 -4.13
N SER A 48 2.38 3.21 -5.36
CA SER A 48 3.09 3.65 -6.57
C SER A 48 2.82 5.12 -6.83
N ILE A 49 1.57 5.59 -6.69
CA ILE A 49 1.22 7.01 -6.79
C ILE A 49 1.97 7.83 -5.74
N ASP A 50 1.98 7.36 -4.49
CA ASP A 50 2.73 8.02 -3.41
C ASP A 50 4.23 8.01 -3.67
N PHE A 51 4.79 6.92 -4.19
CA PHE A 51 6.20 6.81 -4.56
C PHE A 51 6.55 7.76 -5.72
N HIS A 52 5.67 7.92 -6.71
CA HIS A 52 5.85 8.91 -7.77
C HIS A 52 5.78 10.34 -7.23
N LEU A 53 4.92 10.61 -6.24
CA LEU A 53 4.81 11.91 -5.57
C LEU A 53 6.01 12.20 -4.65
N ASP A 54 6.48 11.21 -3.88
CA ASP A 54 7.66 11.29 -3.02
C ASP A 54 8.94 11.43 -3.86
N PHE A 55 9.03 10.72 -4.99
CA PHE A 55 10.10 10.89 -5.98
C PHE A 55 10.06 12.27 -6.65
N LEU A 56 8.89 12.90 -6.78
CA LEU A 56 8.76 14.28 -7.27
C LEU A 56 9.28 15.29 -6.24
N ASP A 57 9.06 15.03 -4.94
CA ASP A 57 9.52 15.87 -3.83
C ASP A 57 11.05 15.87 -3.72
N ILE A 58 11.70 14.73 -4.01
CA ILE A 58 13.16 14.58 -3.94
C ILE A 58 13.88 15.29 -5.10
N LYS A 59 13.19 15.61 -6.20
CA LYS A 59 13.76 16.34 -7.35
C LYS A 59 13.27 17.78 -7.47
N GLY A 60 13.33 18.54 -6.37
CA GLY A 60 13.49 19.99 -6.45
C GLY A 60 12.46 20.74 -7.30
N LEU A 61 11.20 20.32 -7.30
CA LEU A 61 10.15 21.23 -7.70
C LEU A 61 9.93 22.21 -6.54
N PHE A 62 10.71 23.28 -6.56
CA PHE A 62 10.23 24.58 -6.11
C PHE A 62 8.96 24.90 -6.93
N ILE A 63 7.82 24.38 -6.48
CA ILE A 63 6.54 24.94 -6.88
C ILE A 63 6.50 26.30 -6.20
N PHE A 64 7.04 27.32 -6.87
CA PHE A 64 6.75 28.71 -6.53
C PHE A 64 5.25 28.89 -6.77
N HIS A 65 4.46 28.60 -5.74
CA HIS A 65 3.10 29.07 -5.62
C HIS A 65 3.15 30.57 -5.27
N ASN A 66 3.67 31.36 -6.20
CA ASN A 66 3.57 32.81 -6.16
C ASN A 66 3.19 33.33 -7.54
N LEU A 67 1.95 33.10 -7.92
CA LEU A 67 1.23 34.00 -8.79
C LEU A 67 -0.08 34.34 -8.06
N SER A 68 0.04 35.25 -7.10
CA SER A 68 -1.03 36.22 -6.91
C SER A 68 -0.98 37.18 -8.10
N MET A 69 -1.86 36.96 -9.07
CA MET A 69 -2.56 38.05 -9.75
C MET A 69 -3.88 37.53 -10.34
#